data_AF-A0A6I1NSK0-F1
#
_entry.id   AF-A0A6I1NSK0-F1
#
_cell.length_a   1.000
_cell.length_b   1.000
_cell.length_c   1.000
_cell.angle_alpha   90.00
_cell.angle_beta   90.00
_cell.angle_gamma   90.00
#
_symmetry.space_group_name_H-M   'P 1'
#
loop_
_entity.id
_entity.type
_entity.pdbx_description
1 polymer ?
#
loop_
_entity_poly.entity_id
_entity_poly.type
_entity_poly.pdbx_seq_one_letter_code
_entity_poly.pdbx_strand_id
1 'polypeptide(L)'
;MHPQRTALHNELHARPSRYFDGPAHVFHLALLGGDAACAALLQRCCPEALDTAAAQGITCLDGHPLNWEGHTEFFTLTLVVPCAATDTEWRPLPPVLAEAIAPQVAQVINAVQVLVRDEQGLDLPRYGFKDPCGSCVGGGDA
;
A
#
# COMPACT_ATOMS: atom_id res chain seq x y z
N MET A 1 -3.42 32.62 12.18
CA MET A 1 -3.58 31.20 11.75
C MET A 1 -2.87 30.33 12.79
N HIS A 2 -3.46 29.22 13.25
CA HIS A 2 -2.81 28.36 14.27
C HIS A 2 -1.58 27.65 13.67
N PRO A 3 -0.41 27.63 14.33
CA PRO A 3 0.83 27.08 13.77
C PRO A 3 0.73 25.59 13.42
N GLN A 4 -0.08 24.82 14.16
CA GLN A 4 -0.24 23.38 13.93
C GLN A 4 -1.38 23.03 12.96
N ARG A 5 -2.04 24.03 12.36
CA ARG A 5 -3.22 23.80 11.50
C ARG A 5 -2.91 22.79 10.39
N THR A 6 -1.78 22.95 9.71
CA THR A 6 -1.39 22.08 8.60
C THR A 6 -1.06 20.67 9.07
N ALA A 7 -0.31 20.53 10.17
CA ALA A 7 0.06 19.22 10.72
C ALA A 7 -1.19 18.43 11.14
N LEU A 8 -2.07 19.04 11.94
CA LEU A 8 -3.31 18.37 12.38
C LEU A 8 -4.26 18.05 11.22
N HIS A 9 -4.32 18.92 10.21
CA HIS A 9 -5.08 18.66 8.99
C HIS A 9 -4.50 17.45 8.23
N ASN A 10 -3.18 17.33 8.15
CA ASN A 10 -2.54 16.19 7.49
C ASN A 10 -2.73 14.87 8.24
N GLU A 11 -3.04 14.89 9.54
CA GLU A 11 -3.33 13.67 10.30
C GLU A 11 -4.79 13.22 10.27
N LEU A 12 -5.74 14.17 10.23
CA LEU A 12 -7.17 13.85 10.38
C LEU A 12 -7.91 13.67 9.06
N HIS A 13 -7.29 14.06 7.93
CA HIS A 13 -7.95 13.98 6.63
C HIS A 13 -7.78 12.61 5.99
N ALA A 14 -8.90 11.99 5.62
CA ALA A 14 -8.90 10.81 4.77
C ALA A 14 -8.18 11.13 3.45
N ARG A 15 -7.14 10.35 3.15
CA ARG A 15 -6.42 10.44 1.87
C ARG A 15 -7.26 9.78 0.77
N PRO A 16 -7.26 10.28 -0.47
CA PRO A 16 -8.07 9.70 -1.54
C PRO A 16 -7.67 8.24 -1.81
N SER A 17 -8.66 7.34 -1.84
CA SER A 17 -8.44 5.96 -2.28
C SER A 17 -7.91 5.93 -3.71
N ARG A 18 -6.99 5.01 -3.97
CA ARG A 18 -6.51 4.75 -5.32
C ARG A 18 -7.46 3.79 -6.05
N TYR A 19 -7.83 4.15 -7.27
CA TYR A 19 -8.44 3.22 -8.22
C TYR A 19 -7.37 2.45 -9.00
N PHE A 20 -7.55 1.14 -9.14
CA PHE A 20 -6.72 0.28 -9.96
C PHE A 20 -7.57 -0.88 -10.48
N ASP A 21 -7.18 -1.42 -11.64
CA ASP A 21 -7.84 -2.59 -12.20
C ASP A 21 -7.32 -3.87 -11.56
N GLY A 22 -8.24 -4.78 -11.21
CA GLY A 22 -7.90 -6.16 -10.85
C GLY A 22 -7.74 -7.05 -12.09
N PRO A 23 -7.21 -8.28 -11.93
CA PRO A 23 -6.73 -8.86 -10.68
C PRO A 23 -5.31 -8.40 -10.31
N ALA A 24 -5.04 -8.27 -9.01
CA ALA A 24 -3.76 -7.77 -8.51
C ALA A 24 -3.42 -8.28 -7.11
N HIS A 25 -2.12 -8.39 -6.82
CA HIS A 25 -1.61 -8.40 -5.45
C HIS A 25 -1.35 -6.97 -4.99
N VAL A 26 -1.96 -6.59 -3.88
CA VAL A 26 -1.72 -5.30 -3.20
C VAL A 26 -0.90 -5.57 -1.95
N PHE A 27 0.26 -4.95 -1.86
CA PHE A 27 1.13 -5.02 -0.69
C PHE A 27 1.05 -3.70 0.06
N HIS A 28 0.61 -3.72 1.31
CA HIS A 28 0.50 -2.55 2.16
C HIS A 28 1.41 -2.70 3.38
N LEU A 29 2.34 -1.76 3.55
CA LEU A 29 3.26 -1.71 4.68
C LEU A 29 3.04 -0.42 5.46
N ALA A 30 3.13 -0.49 6.78
CA ALA A 30 3.30 0.67 7.64
C ALA A 30 4.63 0.58 8.38
N LEU A 31 5.41 1.65 8.35
CA LEU A 31 6.74 1.72 8.94
C LEU A 31 6.81 2.89 9.92
N LEU A 32 7.33 2.64 11.11
CA LEU A 32 7.65 3.70 12.07
C LEU A 32 8.75 4.61 11.53
N GLY A 33 8.56 5.90 11.70
CA GLY A 33 9.51 6.93 11.27
C GLY A 33 8.79 8.16 10.73
N GLY A 34 9.41 9.33 10.92
CA GLY A 34 8.92 10.59 10.36
C GLY A 34 9.45 10.85 8.94
N ASP A 35 9.26 12.09 8.48
CA ASP A 35 9.55 12.55 7.11
C ASP A 35 10.92 12.13 6.58
N ALA A 36 11.98 12.23 7.39
CA ALA A 36 13.34 11.88 6.96
C ALA A 36 13.49 10.38 6.64
N ALA A 37 12.86 9.51 7.43
CA ALA A 37 12.88 8.07 7.21
C ALA A 37 12.07 7.69 5.96
N CYS A 38 10.91 8.32 5.78
CA CYS A 38 10.06 8.16 4.60
C CYS A 38 10.80 8.62 3.33
N ALA A 39 11.36 9.83 3.32
CA ALA A 39 12.10 10.38 2.18
C ALA A 39 13.30 9.50 1.80
N ALA A 40 14.06 9.00 2.79
CA ALA A 40 15.18 8.10 2.53
C ALA A 40 14.75 6.78 1.87
N LEU A 41 13.58 6.24 2.25
CA LEU A 41 13.01 5.06 1.62
C LEU A 41 12.55 5.36 0.19
N LEU A 42 11.81 6.45 0.03
CA LEU A 42 11.26 6.85 -1.25
C LEU A 42 12.36 7.16 -2.27
N GLN A 43 13.51 7.69 -1.84
CA GLN A 43 14.68 7.85 -2.69
C GLN A 43 15.24 6.51 -3.21
N ARG A 44 15.12 5.43 -2.44
CA ARG A 44 15.48 4.07 -2.89
C ARG A 44 14.44 3.47 -3.83
N CYS A 45 13.16 3.78 -3.62
CA CYS A 45 12.08 3.29 -4.48
C CYS A 45 11.97 4.04 -5.81
N CYS A 46 12.12 5.37 -5.80
CA CYS A 46 11.97 6.23 -6.97
C CYS A 46 12.87 7.48 -6.85
N PRO A 47 14.12 7.42 -7.35
CA PRO A 47 15.07 8.52 -7.19
C PRO A 47 14.76 9.77 -8.01
N GLU A 48 13.91 9.69 -9.04
CA GLU A 48 13.73 10.77 -10.03
C GLU A 48 12.46 11.62 -9.86
N ALA A 49 11.53 11.28 -8.96
CA ALA A 49 10.18 11.86 -8.99
C ALA A 49 9.54 12.13 -7.61
N LEU A 50 10.31 12.61 -6.62
CA LEU A 50 9.74 12.88 -5.30
C LEU A 50 9.72 14.36 -4.93
N ASP A 51 8.51 14.91 -4.80
CA ASP A 51 8.30 16.10 -3.98
C ASP A 51 8.34 15.71 -2.50
N THR A 52 9.49 15.88 -1.87
CA THR A 52 9.70 15.56 -0.45
C THR A 52 8.92 16.47 0.49
N ALA A 53 8.30 17.56 -0.01
CA ALA A 53 7.44 18.43 0.79
C ALA A 53 5.97 17.95 0.80
N ALA A 54 5.61 17.00 -0.07
CA ALA A 54 4.28 16.41 -0.08
C ALA A 54 4.10 15.47 1.12
N ALA A 55 2.87 15.40 1.66
CA ALA A 55 2.52 14.44 2.70
C ALA A 55 2.08 13.08 2.14
N GLN A 56 1.96 12.97 0.81
CA GLN A 56 1.57 11.75 0.11
C GLN A 56 1.94 11.89 -1.36
N GLY A 57 2.00 10.76 -2.06
CA GLY A 57 2.19 10.77 -3.50
C GLY A 57 2.00 9.41 -4.13
N ILE A 58 1.95 9.45 -5.46
CA ILE A 58 1.92 8.28 -6.31
C ILE A 58 3.19 8.31 -7.14
N THR A 59 3.90 7.21 -7.15
CA THR A 59 5.06 6.96 -8.00
C THR A 59 5.00 5.55 -8.58
N CYS A 60 6.09 5.09 -9.18
CA CYS A 60 6.27 3.73 -9.65
C CYS A 60 7.48 3.08 -9.01
N LEU A 61 7.37 1.78 -8.73
CA LEU A 61 8.46 0.90 -8.32
C LEU A 61 8.42 -0.32 -9.23
N ASP A 62 9.50 -0.56 -10.00
CA ASP A 62 9.58 -1.67 -10.96
C ASP A 62 8.39 -1.71 -11.95
N GLY A 63 7.99 -0.54 -12.46
CA GLY A 63 6.85 -0.41 -13.38
C GLY A 63 5.47 -0.54 -12.73
N HIS A 64 5.41 -0.81 -11.42
CA HIS A 64 4.16 -0.97 -10.67
C HIS A 64 3.83 0.30 -9.86
N PRO A 65 2.55 0.69 -9.78
CA PRO A 65 2.18 1.85 -8.99
C PRO A 65 2.46 1.67 -7.50
N LEU A 66 3.14 2.66 -6.92
CA LEU A 66 3.45 2.75 -5.50
C LEU A 66 2.84 4.03 -4.93
N ASN A 67 1.89 3.88 -4.01
CA ASN A 67 1.39 4.98 -3.21
C ASN A 67 2.19 5.07 -1.91
N TRP A 68 2.48 6.29 -1.48
CA TRP A 68 3.07 6.55 -0.18
C TRP A 68 2.30 7.65 0.54
N GLU A 69 2.17 7.50 1.85
CA GLU A 69 1.51 8.48 2.71
C GLU A 69 2.36 8.67 3.97
N GLY A 70 2.76 9.92 4.23
CA GLY A 70 3.46 10.32 5.43
C GLY A 70 2.49 10.78 6.52
N HIS A 71 2.70 10.26 7.73
CA HIS A 71 2.08 10.71 8.98
C HIS A 71 3.17 11.16 9.95
N THR A 72 2.76 11.72 11.10
CA THR A 72 3.70 12.24 12.11
C THR A 72 4.65 11.17 12.63
N GLU A 73 4.15 9.96 12.93
CA GLU A 73 4.93 8.90 13.62
C GLU A 73 5.29 7.71 12.73
N PHE A 74 4.59 7.57 11.61
CA PHE A 74 4.78 6.46 10.67
C PHE A 74 4.47 6.92 9.26
N PHE A 75 4.81 6.09 8.28
CA PHE A 75 4.39 6.27 6.91
C PHE A 75 3.95 4.94 6.34
N THR A 76 3.12 4.99 5.29
CA THR A 76 2.62 3.80 4.62
C THR A 76 3.10 3.72 3.18
N LEU A 77 3.20 2.50 2.68
CA LEU A 77 3.50 2.17 1.30
C LEU A 77 2.45 1.18 0.80
N THR A 78 1.86 1.47 -0.36
CA THR A 78 0.91 0.55 -1.01
C THR A 78 1.38 0.31 -2.45
N LEU A 79 1.85 -0.91 -2.73
CA LEU A 79 2.30 -1.34 -4.04
C LEU A 79 1.23 -2.23 -4.69
N VAL A 80 0.80 -1.89 -5.90
CA VAL A 80 -0.17 -2.67 -6.67
C VAL A 80 0.54 -3.42 -7.79
N VAL A 81 0.55 -4.75 -7.72
CA VAL A 81 1.20 -5.64 -8.70
C VAL A 81 0.11 -6.43 -9.43
N PRO A 82 -0.17 -6.12 -10.72
CA PRO A 82 -1.11 -6.90 -11.52
C PRO A 82 -0.73 -8.39 -11.55
N CYS A 83 -1.71 -9.27 -11.51
CA CYS A 83 -1.49 -10.71 -11.54
C CYS A 83 -2.42 -11.40 -12.54
N ALA A 84 -2.26 -12.70 -12.75
CA ALA A 84 -3.19 -13.44 -13.60
C ALA A 84 -4.48 -13.77 -12.84
N ALA A 85 -5.60 -13.85 -13.56
CA ALA A 85 -6.85 -14.37 -13.01
C ALA A 85 -6.77 -15.85 -12.59
N THR A 86 -5.65 -16.54 -12.79
CA THR A 86 -5.41 -17.90 -12.29
C THR A 86 -4.57 -17.92 -11.01
N ASP A 87 -3.95 -16.80 -10.63
CA ASP A 87 -3.06 -16.72 -9.48
C ASP A 87 -3.85 -16.73 -8.17
N THR A 88 -3.79 -17.84 -7.44
CA THR A 88 -4.51 -18.05 -6.18
C THR A 88 -3.59 -18.12 -4.97
N GLU A 89 -2.27 -18.07 -5.21
CA GLU A 89 -1.27 -18.21 -4.16
C GLU A 89 -0.86 -16.85 -3.60
N TRP A 90 -0.66 -16.81 -2.29
CA TRP A 90 -0.01 -15.68 -1.63
C TRP A 90 1.44 -15.58 -2.10
N ARG A 91 1.85 -14.36 -2.47
CA ARG A 91 3.21 -14.08 -2.94
C ARG A 91 4.06 -13.49 -1.83
N PRO A 92 5.37 -13.79 -1.76
CA PRO A 92 6.28 -13.01 -0.92
C PRO A 92 6.29 -11.54 -1.37
N LEU A 93 6.82 -10.67 -0.51
CA LEU A 93 7.04 -9.27 -0.85
C LEU A 93 7.91 -9.17 -2.12
N PRO A 94 7.56 -8.34 -3.11
CA PRO A 94 8.36 -8.19 -4.32
C PRO A 94 9.82 -7.85 -3.97
N PRO A 95 10.83 -8.50 -4.60
CA PRO A 95 12.23 -8.33 -4.22
C PRO A 95 12.68 -6.88 -4.19
N VAL A 96 12.27 -6.08 -5.18
CA VAL A 96 12.56 -4.64 -5.26
C VAL A 96 12.05 -3.87 -4.03
N LEU A 97 10.86 -4.22 -3.52
CA LEU A 97 10.30 -3.60 -2.32
C LEU A 97 11.00 -4.13 -1.07
N ALA A 98 11.28 -5.43 -1.01
CA ALA A 98 12.01 -6.05 0.10
C ALA A 98 13.41 -5.45 0.28
N GLU A 99 14.15 -5.27 -0.81
CA GLU A 99 15.46 -4.62 -0.83
C GLU A 99 15.36 -3.14 -0.42
N ALA A 100 14.36 -2.42 -0.95
CA ALA A 100 14.14 -1.03 -0.59
C ALA A 100 13.84 -0.84 0.90
N ILE A 101 13.06 -1.73 1.53
CA ILE A 101 12.75 -1.64 2.96
C ILE A 101 13.81 -2.25 3.87
N ALA A 102 14.76 -3.02 3.35
CA ALA A 102 15.72 -3.77 4.17
C ALA A 102 16.45 -2.92 5.24
N PRO A 103 16.90 -1.67 4.97
CA PRO A 103 17.50 -0.82 5.99
C PRO A 103 16.55 -0.43 7.13
N GLN A 104 15.24 -0.53 6.90
CA GLN A 104 14.17 -0.13 7.80
C GLN A 104 13.24 -1.30 8.19
N VAL A 105 13.67 -2.55 7.98
CA VAL A 105 12.80 -3.72 8.19
C VAL A 105 12.36 -3.85 9.65
N ALA A 106 13.21 -3.44 10.60
CA ALA A 106 12.89 -3.46 12.03
C ALA A 106 11.83 -2.41 12.43
N GLN A 107 11.53 -1.45 11.56
CA GLN A 107 10.52 -0.42 11.78
C GLN A 107 9.16 -0.78 11.19
N VAL A 108 9.05 -1.89 10.47
CA VAL A 108 7.76 -2.37 9.93
C VAL A 108 6.86 -2.75 11.11
N ILE A 109 5.76 -2.02 11.28
CA ILE A 109 4.75 -2.26 12.31
C ILE A 109 3.50 -2.95 11.76
N ASN A 110 3.32 -2.94 10.44
CA ASN A 110 2.24 -3.65 9.78
C ASN A 110 2.68 -4.09 8.38
N ALA A 111 2.28 -5.30 7.99
CA ALA A 111 2.44 -5.81 6.64
C ALA A 111 1.20 -6.62 6.26
N VAL A 112 0.49 -6.15 5.25
CA VAL A 112 -0.75 -6.74 4.74
C VAL A 112 -0.59 -7.02 3.25
N GLN A 113 -1.03 -8.19 2.84
CA GLN A 113 -1.21 -8.52 1.42
C GLN A 113 -2.69 -8.74 1.16
N VAL A 114 -3.19 -8.15 0.08
CA VAL A 114 -4.54 -8.39 -0.43
C VAL A 114 -4.43 -8.94 -1.85
N LEU A 115 -5.14 -10.02 -2.14
CA LEU A 115 -5.32 -10.52 -3.50
C LEU A 115 -6.70 -10.07 -3.99
N VAL A 116 -6.72 -9.17 -4.97
CA VAL A 116 -7.93 -8.61 -5.57
C VAL A 116 -8.28 -9.40 -6.82
N ARG A 117 -9.55 -9.81 -6.91
CA ARG A 117 -10.06 -10.71 -7.95
C ARG A 117 -11.47 -10.24 -8.35
N ASP A 118 -11.80 -10.38 -9.62
CA ASP A 118 -13.19 -10.40 -10.07
C ASP A 118 -13.55 -11.87 -10.36
N GLU A 119 -14.55 -12.40 -9.65
CA GLU A 119 -15.02 -13.77 -9.84
C GLU A 119 -16.54 -13.85 -9.81
N GLN A 120 -17.09 -14.45 -10.87
CA GLN A 120 -18.50 -14.81 -10.92
C GLN A 120 -18.72 -16.14 -10.21
N GLY A 121 -19.48 -16.12 -9.12
CA GLY A 121 -19.74 -17.31 -8.30
C GLY A 121 -18.55 -17.64 -7.40
N LEU A 122 -18.61 -17.15 -6.16
CA LEU A 122 -17.53 -17.27 -5.18
C LEU A 122 -17.36 -18.73 -4.71
N ASP A 123 -16.30 -19.41 -5.15
CA ASP A 123 -15.93 -20.76 -4.67
C ASP A 123 -14.90 -20.68 -3.54
N LEU A 124 -15.38 -20.33 -2.34
CA LEU A 124 -14.53 -20.11 -1.16
C LEU A 124 -13.59 -21.28 -0.80
N PRO A 125 -14.03 -22.56 -0.86
CA PRO A 125 -13.16 -23.70 -0.58
C PRO A 125 -11.88 -23.76 -1.42
N ARG A 126 -11.91 -23.28 -2.67
CA ARG A 126 -10.75 -23.24 -3.58
C ARG A 126 -9.56 -22.46 -3.00
N TYR A 127 -9.83 -21.49 -2.14
CA TYR A 127 -8.81 -20.63 -1.53
C TYR A 127 -8.18 -21.22 -0.28
N GLY A 128 -8.65 -22.38 0.20
CA GLY A 128 -8.09 -23.03 1.39
C GLY A 128 -8.35 -22.28 2.70
N PHE A 129 -9.30 -21.34 2.73
CA PHE A 129 -9.71 -20.69 3.97
C PHE A 129 -10.42 -21.68 4.89
N LYS A 130 -10.00 -21.73 6.15
CA LYS A 130 -10.62 -22.60 7.16
C LYS A 130 -12.03 -22.15 7.54
N ASP A 131 -12.20 -20.84 7.78
CA ASP A 131 -13.45 -20.21 8.24
C ASP A 131 -13.62 -18.84 7.55
N PRO A 132 -13.97 -18.80 6.25
CA PRO A 132 -14.09 -17.54 5.51
C PRO A 132 -15.27 -16.70 6.05
N CYS A 133 -15.00 -15.44 6.36
CA CYS A 133 -16.03 -14.44 6.61
C CYS A 133 -16.03 -13.42 5.47
N GLY A 134 -17.22 -12.90 5.17
CA GLY A 134 -17.40 -11.92 4.11
C GLY A 134 -18.45 -10.90 4.48
N SER A 135 -18.33 -9.72 3.91
CA SER A 135 -19.36 -8.68 3.93
C SER A 135 -19.66 -8.32 2.49
N CYS A 136 -20.93 -8.08 2.17
CA CYS A 136 -21.24 -7.38 0.93
C CYS A 136 -21.15 -5.87 1.20
N VAL A 137 -20.46 -5.15 0.34
CA VAL A 137 -20.56 -3.69 0.30
C VAL A 137 -21.52 -3.40 -0.85
N GLY A 138 -22.71 -2.89 -0.54
CA GLY A 138 -23.73 -2.60 -1.55
C GLY A 138 -23.35 -1.36 -2.37
N GLY A 139 -23.60 -1.41 -3.69
CA GLY A 139 -23.52 -0.22 -4.55
C GLY A 139 -22.83 -0.43 -5.90
N GLY A 140 -22.04 -1.48 -6.08
CA GLY A 140 -21.29 -1.71 -7.33
C GLY A 140 -20.07 -0.79 -7.50
N ASP A 141 -19.83 0.12 -6.56
CA ASP A 141 -18.62 0.94 -6.46
C ASP A 141 -17.63 0.23 -5.52
N ALA A 142 -16.91 -0.76 -6.05
CA ALA A 142 -15.71 -1.32 -5.44
C ALA A 142 -14.53 -1.05 -6.38
#